data_AF-A8PW63-F1
#
_entry.id   AF-A8PW63-F1
#
_cell.length_a   1.000
_cell.length_b   1.000
_cell.length_c   1.000
_cell.angle_alpha   90.00
_cell.angle_beta   90.00
_cell.angle_gamma   90.00
#
_symmetry.space_group_name_H-M   'P 1'
#
loop_
_entity.id
_entity.type
_entity.pdbx_description
1 polymer ?
#
loop_
_entity_poly.entity_id
_entity_poly.type
_entity_poly.pdbx_seq_one_letter_code
_entity_poly.pdbx_strand_id
1 'polypeptide(L)'
;MTRLNSYATVIPIIAKSDTVAENELQQYKQRILRDLEFHGIDIVKLPVNEEDDEETIAEVTEIQSRLPFAIVGSNDLVKTADGRIVRGRAYPWGVIEVDNENHCDFVKLRQMLIRSNMEDLRELTQLRYEQYRTKKLLSLGVTQDDSVFSTANPTERQAEARAVHEAKLAKMESDMKAVFQRKVAEKEAKLKQSEEELYARHRQMRAALDQQRQELEEVKRRLQNMFR
;
A
#
# COMPACT_ATOMS: atom_id res chain seq x y z
N MET A 1 -22.62 5.29 16.87
CA MET A 1 -22.40 4.84 15.47
C MET A 1 -20.94 4.87 15.05
N THR A 2 -20.13 5.86 15.46
CA THR A 2 -18.71 5.99 15.09
C THR A 2 -17.87 4.72 15.28
N ARG A 3 -18.09 3.95 16.35
CA ARG A 3 -17.40 2.67 16.57
C ARG A 3 -17.90 1.52 15.69
N LEU A 4 -19.14 1.55 15.21
CA LEU A 4 -19.74 0.47 14.41
C LEU A 4 -19.48 0.64 12.92
N ASN A 5 -19.32 1.88 12.45
CA ASN A 5 -19.07 2.21 11.04
C ASN A 5 -17.90 1.39 10.44
N SER A 6 -16.87 1.13 11.24
CA SER A 6 -15.68 0.37 10.79
C SER A 6 -15.86 -1.15 10.75
N TYR A 7 -16.93 -1.69 11.33
CA TYR A 7 -17.12 -3.15 11.46
C TYR A 7 -18.37 -3.68 10.75
N ALA A 8 -19.36 -2.83 10.50
CA ALA A 8 -20.62 -3.25 9.91
C ALA A 8 -21.20 -2.19 9.00
N THR A 9 -21.99 -2.63 8.02
CA THR A 9 -22.80 -1.77 7.16
C THR A 9 -23.91 -1.11 7.98
N VAL A 10 -23.99 0.22 7.96
CA VAL A 10 -24.95 0.99 8.75
C VAL A 10 -26.11 1.44 7.87
N ILE A 11 -27.33 1.04 8.24
CA ILE A 11 -28.58 1.48 7.59
C ILE A 11 -29.33 2.38 8.57
N PRO A 12 -29.42 3.70 8.32
CA PRO A 12 -30.10 4.60 9.24
C PRO A 12 -31.62 4.47 9.09
N ILE A 13 -32.30 4.30 10.22
CA ILE A 13 -33.76 4.20 10.31
C ILE A 13 -34.30 5.22 11.30
N ILE A 14 -35.44 5.83 10.96
CA ILE A 14 -36.26 6.64 11.86
C ILE A 14 -37.37 5.72 12.39
N ALA A 15 -37.21 5.27 13.62
CA ALA A 15 -38.20 4.44 14.28
C ALA A 15 -39.43 5.25 14.71
N LYS A 16 -40.60 4.60 14.73
CA LYS A 16 -41.88 5.22 15.13
C LYS A 16 -42.16 6.52 14.36
N SER A 17 -41.97 6.47 13.04
CA SER A 17 -42.18 7.65 12.18
C SER A 17 -43.61 8.17 12.23
N ASP A 18 -44.57 7.38 12.71
CA ASP A 18 -45.95 7.80 12.97
C ASP A 18 -46.09 8.87 14.07
N THR A 19 -45.01 9.17 14.80
CA THR A 19 -44.97 10.25 15.79
C THR A 19 -44.55 11.61 15.21
N VAL A 20 -44.12 11.63 13.94
CA VAL A 20 -43.58 12.82 13.27
C VAL A 20 -44.49 13.16 12.10
N ALA A 21 -44.83 14.44 11.94
CA ALA A 21 -45.63 14.89 10.81
C ALA A 21 -44.80 14.90 9.51
N GLU A 22 -45.44 14.73 8.37
CA GLU A 22 -44.77 14.57 7.07
C GLU A 22 -43.87 15.78 6.69
N ASN A 23 -44.31 16.99 7.03
CA ASN A 23 -43.55 18.23 6.86
C ASN A 23 -42.28 18.29 7.74
N GLU A 24 -42.36 17.79 8.97
CA GLU A 24 -41.22 17.73 9.90
C GLU A 24 -40.25 16.60 9.52
N LEU A 25 -40.78 15.51 8.97
CA LEU A 25 -40.01 14.33 8.61
C LEU A 25 -38.91 14.66 7.58
N GLN A 26 -39.22 15.48 6.57
CA GLN A 26 -38.23 15.89 5.58
C GLN A 26 -37.07 16.68 6.19
N GLN A 27 -37.37 17.65 7.06
CA GLN A 27 -36.35 18.42 7.77
C GLN A 27 -35.52 17.54 8.70
N TYR A 28 -36.18 16.57 9.35
CA TYR A 28 -35.53 15.63 10.25
C TYR A 28 -34.58 14.69 9.49
N LYS A 29 -34.99 14.15 8.33
CA LYS A 29 -34.13 13.37 7.43
C LYS A 29 -32.88 14.15 7.04
N GLN A 30 -33.03 15.40 6.59
CA GLN A 30 -31.90 16.25 6.19
C GLN A 30 -30.95 16.56 7.34
N ARG A 31 -31.47 16.74 8.57
CA ARG A 31 -30.65 16.97 9.75
C ARG A 31 -29.84 15.72 10.10
N ILE A 32 -30.46 14.54 10.08
CA ILE A 32 -29.76 13.27 10.34
C ILE A 32 -28.65 13.04 9.32
N LEU A 33 -28.91 13.28 8.02
CA LEU A 33 -27.88 13.11 6.98
C LEU A 33 -26.69 14.06 7.20
N ARG A 34 -26.94 15.33 7.55
CA ARG A 34 -25.87 16.27 7.89
C ARG A 34 -25.06 15.84 9.11
N ASP A 35 -25.74 15.35 10.15
CA ASP A 35 -25.07 14.89 11.37
C ASP A 35 -24.22 13.64 11.10
N LEU A 36 -24.71 12.71 10.25
CA LEU A 36 -23.97 11.52 9.84
C LEU A 36 -22.70 11.87 9.05
N GLU A 37 -22.81 12.81 8.12
CA GLU A 37 -21.67 13.31 7.33
C GLU A 37 -20.66 14.03 8.21
N PHE A 38 -21.13 14.92 9.11
CA PHE A 38 -20.27 15.65 10.05
C PHE A 38 -19.46 14.71 10.95
N HIS A 39 -20.05 13.59 11.35
CA HIS A 39 -19.38 12.58 12.17
C HIS A 39 -18.58 11.54 11.37
N GLY A 40 -18.52 11.64 10.04
CA GLY A 40 -17.81 10.69 9.17
C GLY A 40 -18.36 9.27 9.28
N ILE A 41 -19.68 9.12 9.38
CA ILE A 41 -20.35 7.83 9.45
C ILE A 41 -20.76 7.43 8.03
N ASP A 42 -20.16 6.36 7.51
CA ASP A 42 -20.51 5.82 6.20
C ASP A 42 -21.80 5.03 6.29
N ILE A 43 -22.85 5.58 5.68
CA ILE A 43 -24.10 4.86 5.48
C ILE A 43 -23.99 3.92 4.29
N VAL A 44 -24.84 2.89 4.28
CA VAL A 44 -25.01 2.00 3.13
C VAL A 44 -25.28 2.81 1.86
N LYS A 45 -24.50 2.50 0.82
CA LYS A 45 -24.73 2.99 -0.54
C LYS A 45 -24.78 1.74 -1.40
N LEU A 46 -25.93 1.51 -2.04
CA LEU A 46 -26.09 0.38 -2.94
C LEU A 46 -25.27 0.68 -4.21
N PRO A 47 -24.44 -0.26 -4.68
CA PRO A 47 -23.74 -0.08 -5.95
C PRO A 47 -24.77 0.02 -7.08
N VAL A 48 -24.43 0.81 -8.10
CA VAL A 48 -25.15 0.86 -9.38
C VAL A 48 -24.10 0.54 -10.43
N ASN A 49 -24.27 -0.58 -11.13
CA ASN A 49 -23.34 -0.97 -12.18
C ASN A 49 -23.78 -0.37 -13.51
N GLU A 50 -22.82 -0.06 -14.38
CA GLU A 50 -23.12 0.47 -15.73
C GLU A 50 -23.80 -0.57 -16.64
N GLU A 51 -23.73 -1.85 -16.27
CA GLU A 51 -24.36 -2.96 -16.98
C GLU A 51 -25.77 -3.28 -16.46
N ASP A 52 -26.24 -2.61 -15.40
CA ASP A 52 -27.57 -2.86 -14.84
C ASP A 52 -28.67 -2.29 -15.76
N ASP A 53 -29.80 -2.99 -15.87
CA ASP A 53 -30.96 -2.51 -16.61
C ASP A 53 -31.51 -1.19 -16.02
N GLU A 54 -32.09 -0.32 -16.87
CA GLU A 54 -32.65 0.99 -16.45
C GLU A 54 -33.66 0.86 -15.29
N GLU A 55 -34.44 -0.22 -15.26
CA GLU A 55 -35.41 -0.52 -14.20
C GLU A 55 -34.71 -0.73 -12.85
N THR A 56 -33.63 -1.52 -12.82
CA THR A 56 -32.83 -1.78 -11.60
C THR A 56 -32.18 -0.51 -11.08
N ILE A 57 -31.63 0.32 -11.98
CA ILE A 57 -31.02 1.61 -11.63
C ILE A 57 -32.05 2.54 -10.99
N ALA A 58 -33.26 2.61 -11.56
CA ALA A 58 -34.34 3.42 -11.04
C ALA A 58 -34.79 2.95 -9.64
N GLU A 59 -34.97 1.64 -9.44
CA GLU A 59 -35.32 1.06 -8.14
C GLU A 59 -34.27 1.39 -7.07
N VAL A 60 -32.99 1.16 -7.36
CA VAL A 60 -31.90 1.42 -6.41
C VAL A 60 -31.82 2.90 -6.06
N THR A 61 -31.95 3.79 -7.05
CA THR A 61 -31.95 5.24 -6.84
C THR A 61 -33.14 5.68 -5.99
N GLU A 62 -34.32 5.12 -6.24
CA GLU A 62 -35.51 5.41 -5.42
C GLU A 62 -35.30 4.99 -3.96
N ILE A 63 -34.79 3.77 -3.73
CA ILE A 63 -34.49 3.26 -2.39
C ILE A 63 -33.47 4.16 -1.67
N GLN A 64 -32.40 4.58 -2.36
CA GLN A 64 -31.40 5.47 -1.79
C GLN A 64 -31.97 6.86 -1.44
N SER A 65 -32.88 7.40 -2.27
CA SER A 65 -33.51 8.70 -2.02
C SER A 65 -34.36 8.72 -0.74
N ARG A 66 -34.81 7.54 -0.27
CA ARG A 66 -35.65 7.40 0.92
C ARG A 66 -34.85 7.35 2.22
N LEU A 67 -33.52 7.22 2.16
CA LEU A 67 -32.66 7.19 3.33
C LEU A 67 -32.64 8.56 4.07
N PRO A 68 -32.71 8.57 5.41
CA PRO A 68 -32.96 7.43 6.31
C PRO A 68 -34.44 6.99 6.28
N PHE A 69 -34.69 5.67 6.33
CA PHE A 69 -36.05 5.11 6.19
C PHE A 69 -36.93 5.48 7.37
N ALA A 70 -38.10 6.04 7.10
CA ALA A 70 -39.11 6.34 8.12
C ALA A 70 -40.03 5.14 8.30
N ILE A 71 -39.88 4.41 9.40
CA ILE A 71 -40.57 3.12 9.60
C ILE A 71 -41.54 3.13 10.78
N VAL A 72 -42.63 2.41 10.58
CA VAL A 72 -43.60 2.04 11.62
C VAL A 72 -43.60 0.52 11.71
N GLY A 73 -43.41 -0.01 12.92
CA GLY A 73 -43.51 -1.45 13.18
C GLY A 73 -44.80 -1.77 13.92
N SER A 74 -45.49 -2.83 13.51
CA SER A 74 -46.61 -3.41 14.26
C SER A 74 -46.65 -4.92 14.07
N ASN A 75 -46.95 -5.63 15.16
CA ASN A 75 -47.27 -7.07 15.13
C ASN A 75 -48.78 -7.33 15.10
N ASP A 76 -49.59 -6.28 15.31
CA ASP A 76 -51.03 -6.38 15.44
C ASP A 76 -51.71 -6.29 14.07
N LEU A 77 -52.77 -7.07 13.90
CA LEU A 77 -53.66 -7.02 12.75
C LEU A 77 -54.84 -6.11 13.06
N VAL A 78 -55.00 -5.08 12.24
CA VAL A 78 -56.05 -4.07 12.36
C VAL A 78 -56.98 -4.15 11.16
N LYS A 79 -58.27 -3.90 11.38
CA LYS A 79 -59.27 -3.85 10.32
C LYS A 79 -59.37 -2.42 9.78
N THR A 80 -59.02 -2.22 8.52
CA THR A 80 -59.16 -0.92 7.84
C THR A 80 -60.65 -0.61 7.65
N ALA A 81 -60.99 0.67 7.43
CA ALA A 81 -62.34 1.12 7.07
C ALA A 81 -62.93 0.35 5.88
N ASP A 82 -62.07 -0.09 4.93
CA ASP A 82 -62.45 -0.88 3.76
C ASP A 82 -62.70 -2.38 4.05
N GLY A 83 -62.63 -2.77 5.33
CA GLY A 83 -62.89 -4.14 5.79
C GLY A 83 -61.72 -5.12 5.64
N ARG A 84 -60.60 -4.69 5.04
CA ARG A 84 -59.36 -5.47 4.93
C ARG A 84 -58.68 -5.61 6.29
N ILE A 85 -58.02 -6.75 6.50
CA ILE A 85 -57.20 -6.99 7.69
C ILE A 85 -55.74 -6.81 7.28
N VAL A 86 -55.08 -5.81 7.85
CA VAL A 86 -53.70 -5.43 7.51
C VAL A 86 -52.87 -5.29 8.78
N ARG A 87 -51.55 -5.41 8.65
CA ARG A 87 -50.64 -5.13 9.77
C ARG A 87 -50.54 -3.62 9.96
N GLY A 88 -50.81 -3.15 11.17
CA GLY A 88 -50.95 -1.72 11.40
C GLY A 88 -51.12 -1.34 12.86
N ARG A 89 -51.16 -0.03 13.10
CA ARG A 89 -51.45 0.55 14.42
C ARG A 89 -52.77 1.30 14.33
N ALA A 90 -53.71 0.99 15.22
CA ALA A 90 -54.98 1.68 15.30
C ALA A 90 -54.92 2.78 16.37
N TYR A 91 -55.30 3.98 15.97
CA TYR A 91 -55.45 5.15 16.83
C TYR A 91 -56.90 5.65 16.79
N PRO A 92 -57.35 6.44 17.79
CA PRO A 92 -58.69 7.02 17.76
C PRO A 92 -58.98 7.88 16.51
N TRP A 93 -57.94 8.47 15.91
CA TRP A 93 -58.04 9.32 14.72
C TRP A 93 -57.81 8.59 13.39
N GLY A 94 -57.43 7.31 13.40
CA GLY A 94 -57.17 6.58 12.16
C GLY A 94 -56.33 5.33 12.35
N VAL A 95 -56.11 4.61 11.24
CA VAL A 95 -55.33 3.38 11.21
C VAL A 95 -54.11 3.59 10.32
N ILE A 96 -52.93 3.28 10.85
CA ILE A 96 -51.68 3.34 10.10
C ILE A 96 -51.32 1.94 9.64
N GLU A 97 -51.40 1.73 8.33
CA GLU A 97 -50.99 0.50 7.67
C GLU A 97 -49.47 0.45 7.48
N VAL A 98 -48.81 -0.61 7.95
CA VAL A 98 -47.35 -0.79 7.86
C VAL A 98 -46.91 -1.20 6.46
N ASP A 99 -47.73 -1.94 5.73
CA ASP A 99 -47.44 -2.40 4.37
C ASP A 99 -47.80 -1.34 3.29
N ASN A 100 -48.14 -0.11 3.68
CA ASN A 100 -48.55 0.98 2.77
C ASN A 100 -47.43 2.02 2.61
N GLU A 101 -46.96 2.23 1.38
CA GLU A 101 -45.85 3.14 1.04
C GLU A 101 -46.17 4.62 1.31
N ASN A 102 -47.44 5.00 1.36
CA ASN A 102 -47.84 6.38 1.67
C ASN A 102 -47.76 6.67 3.18
N HIS A 103 -47.76 5.64 4.03
CA HIS A 103 -47.71 5.80 5.48
C HIS A 103 -46.29 5.64 6.04
N CYS A 104 -45.50 4.74 5.48
CA CYS A 104 -44.12 4.53 5.91
C CYS A 104 -43.26 3.87 4.83
N ASP A 105 -41.94 4.05 4.95
CA ASP A 105 -40.95 3.50 4.03
C ASP A 105 -40.62 2.02 4.33
N PHE A 106 -41.47 1.29 5.08
CA PHE A 106 -41.22 -0.10 5.48
C PHE A 106 -41.12 -1.05 4.28
N VAL A 107 -41.95 -0.84 3.25
CA VAL A 107 -41.93 -1.66 2.03
C VAL A 107 -40.59 -1.51 1.31
N LYS A 108 -40.06 -0.28 1.21
CA LYS A 108 -38.76 0.02 0.59
C LYS A 108 -37.61 -0.56 1.40
N LEU A 109 -37.66 -0.47 2.75
CA LEU A 109 -36.68 -1.12 3.61
C LEU A 109 -36.68 -2.65 3.44
N ARG A 110 -37.86 -3.27 3.34
CA ARG A 110 -38.01 -4.72 3.11
C ARG A 110 -37.44 -5.13 1.74
N GLN A 111 -37.71 -4.35 0.69
CA GLN A 111 -37.19 -4.58 -0.65
C GLN A 111 -35.65 -4.55 -0.67
N MET A 112 -35.06 -3.55 -0.01
CA MET A 112 -33.62 -3.41 0.13
C MET A 112 -32.99 -4.61 0.88
N LEU A 113 -33.58 -5.01 2.01
CA LEU A 113 -32.96 -6.03 2.88
C LEU A 113 -33.10 -7.46 2.36
N ILE A 114 -34.23 -7.80 1.74
CA ILE A 114 -34.60 -9.21 1.47
C ILE A 114 -34.72 -9.52 -0.02
N ARG A 115 -35.10 -8.55 -0.85
CA ARG A 115 -35.50 -8.83 -2.23
C ARG A 115 -34.40 -8.56 -3.24
N SER A 116 -33.92 -7.32 -3.32
CA SER A 116 -33.09 -6.87 -4.45
C SER A 116 -31.60 -6.80 -4.10
N ASN A 117 -31.25 -6.37 -2.87
CA ASN A 117 -29.87 -5.98 -2.56
C ASN A 117 -29.18 -6.83 -1.49
N MET A 118 -29.70 -8.03 -1.21
CA MET A 118 -29.11 -8.91 -0.19
C MET A 118 -27.68 -9.32 -0.55
N GLU A 119 -27.42 -9.58 -1.83
CA GLU A 119 -26.08 -9.96 -2.31
C GLU A 119 -25.10 -8.78 -2.19
N ASP A 120 -25.50 -7.57 -2.60
CA ASP A 120 -24.71 -6.34 -2.43
C ASP A 120 -24.35 -6.09 -0.97
N LEU A 121 -25.31 -6.28 -0.05
CA LEU A 121 -25.07 -6.14 1.39
C LEU A 121 -24.05 -7.17 1.90
N ARG A 122 -24.05 -8.38 1.34
CA ARG A 122 -23.06 -9.42 1.66
C ARG A 122 -21.67 -9.01 1.18
N GLU A 123 -21.56 -8.49 -0.05
CA GLU A 123 -20.30 -8.02 -0.62
C GLU A 123 -19.73 -6.82 0.17
N LEU A 124 -20.58 -5.86 0.53
CA LEU A 124 -20.19 -4.75 1.41
C LEU A 124 -19.67 -5.25 2.77
N THR A 125 -20.31 -6.29 3.32
CA THR A 125 -19.86 -6.92 4.56
C THR A 125 -18.50 -7.60 4.39
N GLN A 126 -18.27 -8.27 3.26
CA GLN A 126 -16.99 -8.87 2.93
C GLN A 126 -15.88 -7.80 2.81
N LEU A 127 -16.16 -6.66 2.19
CA LEU A 127 -15.23 -5.53 2.12
C LEU A 127 -14.85 -5.02 3.53
N ARG A 128 -15.85 -4.87 4.42
CA ARG A 128 -15.59 -4.47 5.82
C ARG A 128 -14.76 -5.51 6.57
N TYR A 129 -15.02 -6.79 6.34
CA TYR A 129 -14.22 -7.87 6.90
C TYR A 129 -12.77 -7.82 6.41
N GLU A 130 -12.51 -7.62 5.11
CA GLU A 130 -11.15 -7.52 4.58
C GLU A 130 -10.41 -6.30 5.15
N GLN A 131 -11.07 -5.15 5.29
CA GLN A 131 -10.49 -3.98 5.95
C GLN A 131 -10.08 -4.27 7.40
N TYR A 132 -10.93 -4.97 8.14
CA TYR A 132 -10.63 -5.41 9.50
C TYR A 132 -9.47 -6.43 9.52
N ARG A 133 -9.49 -7.41 8.62
CA ARG A 133 -8.47 -8.45 8.49
C ARG A 133 -7.10 -7.83 8.22
N THR A 134 -7.00 -6.92 7.26
CA THR A 134 -5.74 -6.21 6.94
C THR A 134 -5.23 -5.44 8.15
N LYS A 135 -6.09 -4.65 8.82
CA LYS A 135 -5.70 -3.92 10.05
C LYS A 135 -5.23 -4.88 11.15
N LYS A 136 -5.89 -6.03 11.31
CA LYS A 136 -5.53 -7.02 12.32
C LYS A 136 -4.20 -7.70 12.00
N LEU A 137 -3.97 -8.10 10.75
CA LEU A 137 -2.70 -8.70 10.30
C LEU A 137 -1.53 -7.72 10.48
N LEU A 138 -1.71 -6.45 10.09
CA LEU A 138 -0.72 -5.40 10.33
C LEU A 138 -0.41 -5.22 11.82
N SER A 139 -1.44 -5.22 12.68
CA SER A 139 -1.23 -5.13 14.14
C SER A 139 -0.47 -6.32 14.74
N LEU A 140 -0.51 -7.48 14.08
CA LEU A 140 0.21 -8.68 14.47
C LEU A 140 1.62 -8.75 13.85
N GLY A 141 2.05 -7.71 13.12
CA GLY A 141 3.36 -7.65 12.45
C GLY A 141 3.44 -8.50 11.19
N VAL A 142 2.31 -9.03 10.71
CA VAL A 142 2.23 -9.73 9.42
C VAL A 142 2.09 -8.66 8.33
N THR A 143 3.22 -8.18 7.83
CA THR A 143 3.24 -7.35 6.62
C THR A 143 3.02 -8.26 5.43
N GLN A 144 1.93 -8.06 4.68
CA GLN A 144 1.82 -8.65 3.36
C GLN A 144 2.94 -8.07 2.50
N ASP A 145 3.72 -8.96 1.87
CA ASP A 145 4.74 -8.58 0.93
C ASP A 145 4.04 -8.14 -0.37
N ASP A 146 3.80 -6.83 -0.50
CA ASP A 146 3.19 -6.21 -1.69
C ASP A 146 3.95 -6.53 -2.99
N SER A 147 5.16 -7.09 -2.89
CA SER A 147 5.92 -7.55 -4.05
C SER A 147 5.23 -8.65 -4.86
N VAL A 148 4.33 -9.43 -4.23
CA VAL A 148 3.65 -10.59 -4.84
C VAL A 148 2.43 -10.20 -5.69
N PHE A 149 1.74 -9.09 -5.36
CA PHE A 149 0.51 -8.67 -6.05
C PHE A 149 0.60 -7.30 -6.75
N SER A 150 1.69 -6.55 -6.58
CA SER A 150 1.91 -5.32 -7.34
C SER A 150 1.92 -5.64 -8.85
N THR A 151 0.89 -5.16 -9.55
CA THR A 151 0.78 -5.06 -11.02
C THR A 151 1.78 -4.06 -11.60
N ALA A 152 2.98 -3.96 -11.04
CA ALA A 152 4.08 -3.24 -11.64
C ALA A 152 4.48 -4.02 -12.90
N ASN A 153 4.48 -3.33 -14.03
CA ASN A 153 4.91 -3.87 -15.30
C ASN A 153 6.25 -4.62 -15.11
N PRO A 154 6.36 -5.89 -15.52
CA PRO A 154 7.58 -6.68 -15.35
C PRO A 154 8.82 -6.01 -15.98
N THR A 155 8.61 -5.08 -16.92
CA THR A 155 9.60 -4.25 -17.59
C THR A 155 10.27 -3.22 -16.67
N GLU A 156 9.53 -2.57 -15.77
CA GLU A 156 10.08 -1.51 -14.90
C GLU A 156 10.93 -2.12 -13.78
N ARG A 157 10.48 -3.22 -13.17
CA ARG A 157 11.28 -3.97 -12.19
C ARG A 157 12.57 -4.53 -12.79
N GLN A 158 12.54 -4.96 -14.06
CA GLN A 158 13.74 -5.38 -14.77
C GLN A 158 14.68 -4.21 -15.08
N ALA A 159 14.15 -3.03 -15.40
CA ALA A 159 14.95 -1.83 -15.65
C ALA A 159 15.65 -1.34 -14.37
N GLU A 160 14.94 -1.27 -13.25
CA GLU A 160 15.53 -0.91 -11.95
C GLU A 160 16.57 -1.94 -11.50
N ALA A 161 16.27 -3.24 -11.61
CA ALA A 161 17.23 -4.29 -11.27
C ALA A 161 18.49 -4.23 -12.15
N ARG A 162 18.35 -3.94 -13.44
CA ARG A 162 19.49 -3.74 -14.36
C ARG A 162 20.30 -2.50 -14.00
N ALA A 163 19.65 -1.37 -13.71
CA ALA A 163 20.33 -0.13 -13.33
C ALA A 163 21.10 -0.29 -12.01
N VAL A 164 20.51 -0.95 -11.01
CA VAL A 164 21.18 -1.25 -9.74
C VAL A 164 22.37 -2.20 -9.95
N HIS A 165 22.23 -3.21 -10.81
CA HIS A 165 23.30 -4.15 -11.13
C HIS A 165 24.45 -3.47 -11.91
N GLU A 166 24.12 -2.62 -12.88
CA GLU A 166 25.10 -1.84 -13.66
C GLU A 166 25.89 -0.88 -12.77
N ALA A 167 25.22 -0.17 -11.85
CA ALA A 167 25.89 0.67 -10.87
C ALA A 167 26.83 -0.12 -9.96
N LYS A 168 26.44 -1.35 -9.57
CA LYS A 168 27.28 -2.24 -8.75
C LYS A 168 28.49 -2.75 -9.53
N LEU A 169 28.32 -3.11 -10.80
CA LEU A 169 29.42 -3.52 -11.69
C LEU A 169 30.40 -2.37 -11.93
N ALA A 170 29.90 -1.16 -12.20
CA ALA A 170 30.74 0.02 -12.41
C ALA A 170 31.57 0.36 -11.17
N LYS A 171 30.96 0.25 -9.97
CA LYS A 171 31.69 0.43 -8.71
C LYS A 171 32.77 -0.64 -8.51
N MET A 172 32.43 -1.91 -8.78
CA MET A 172 33.39 -3.02 -8.65
C MET A 172 34.55 -2.88 -9.65
N GLU A 173 34.30 -2.42 -10.87
CA GLU A 173 35.33 -2.14 -11.87
C GLU A 173 36.25 -1.00 -11.44
N SER A 174 35.69 0.08 -10.89
CA SER A 174 36.47 1.20 -10.35
C SER A 174 37.38 0.75 -9.20
N ASP A 175 36.85 -0.04 -8.27
CA ASP A 175 37.61 -0.58 -7.14
C ASP A 175 38.72 -1.54 -7.63
N MET A 176 38.44 -2.41 -8.59
CA MET A 176 39.45 -3.30 -9.18
C MET A 176 40.56 -2.53 -9.91
N LYS A 177 40.20 -1.49 -10.68
CA LYS A 177 41.17 -0.62 -11.35
C LYS A 177 42.05 0.12 -10.35
N ALA A 178 41.48 0.62 -9.25
CA ALA A 178 42.23 1.30 -8.20
C ALA A 178 43.23 0.35 -7.50
N VAL A 179 42.81 -0.88 -7.19
CA VAL A 179 43.70 -1.90 -6.60
C VAL A 179 44.82 -2.28 -7.57
N PHE A 180 44.50 -2.42 -8.86
CA PHE A 180 45.50 -2.73 -9.89
C PHE A 180 46.55 -1.61 -10.01
N GLN A 181 46.12 -0.35 -10.11
CA GLN A 181 47.02 0.79 -10.18
C GLN A 181 47.94 0.88 -8.95
N ARG A 182 47.41 0.64 -7.75
CA ARG A 182 48.23 0.59 -6.52
C ARG A 182 49.29 -0.51 -6.58
N LYS A 183 48.92 -1.71 -7.04
CA LYS A 183 49.87 -2.83 -7.18
C LYS A 183 50.93 -2.58 -8.25
N VAL A 184 50.57 -1.96 -9.37
CA VAL A 184 51.52 -1.58 -10.42
C VAL A 184 52.52 -0.56 -9.88
N ALA A 185 52.05 0.51 -9.23
CA ALA A 185 52.92 1.52 -8.63
C ALA A 185 53.86 0.93 -7.56
N GLU A 186 53.36 0.04 -6.71
CA GLU A 186 54.19 -0.65 -5.70
C GLU A 186 55.28 -1.53 -6.34
N LYS A 187 54.93 -2.26 -7.41
CA LYS A 187 55.88 -3.11 -8.14
C LYS A 187 56.92 -2.30 -8.90
N GLU A 188 56.53 -1.21 -9.56
CA GLU A 188 57.45 -0.30 -10.23
C GLU A 188 58.41 0.36 -9.23
N ALA A 189 57.92 0.80 -8.06
CA ALA A 189 58.76 1.36 -7.01
C ALA A 189 59.79 0.34 -6.47
N LYS A 190 59.36 -0.92 -6.25
CA LYS A 190 60.25 -2.01 -5.85
C LYS A 190 61.28 -2.32 -6.93
N LEU A 191 60.88 -2.33 -8.19
CA LEU A 191 61.79 -2.58 -9.32
C LEU A 191 62.86 -1.48 -9.38
N LYS A 192 62.45 -0.22 -9.26
CA LYS A 192 63.37 0.92 -9.24
C LYS A 192 64.37 0.86 -8.08
N GLN A 193 63.93 0.53 -6.88
CA GLN A 193 64.85 0.32 -5.74
C GLN A 193 65.85 -0.81 -6.02
N SER A 194 65.38 -1.93 -6.59
CA SER A 194 66.26 -3.05 -6.93
C SER A 194 67.27 -2.70 -8.02
N GLU A 195 66.89 -1.89 -9.02
CA GLU A 195 67.80 -1.38 -10.05
C GLU A 195 68.86 -0.46 -9.43
N GLU A 196 68.47 0.48 -8.56
CA GLU A 196 69.39 1.38 -7.88
C GLU A 196 70.41 0.62 -7.01
N GLU A 197 69.97 -0.39 -6.26
CA GLU A 197 70.85 -1.26 -5.47
C GLU A 197 71.82 -2.05 -6.37
N LEU A 198 71.33 -2.58 -7.50
CA LEU A 198 72.16 -3.32 -8.46
C LEU A 198 73.24 -2.40 -9.05
N TYR A 199 72.86 -1.17 -9.44
CA TYR A 199 73.79 -0.16 -9.94
C TYR A 199 74.81 0.27 -8.90
N ALA A 200 74.42 0.39 -7.62
CA ALA A 200 75.31 0.72 -6.53
C ALA A 200 76.34 -0.41 -6.29
N ARG A 201 75.88 -1.68 -6.25
CA ARG A 201 76.76 -2.86 -6.13
C ARG A 201 77.73 -2.97 -7.29
N HIS A 202 77.26 -2.76 -8.52
CA HIS A 202 78.11 -2.79 -9.71
C HIS A 202 79.18 -1.68 -9.65
N ARG A 203 78.82 -0.48 -9.17
CA ARG A 203 79.80 0.61 -8.94
C ARG A 203 80.86 0.24 -7.91
N GLN A 204 80.45 -0.32 -6.76
CA GLN A 204 81.37 -0.74 -5.71
C GLN A 204 82.32 -1.84 -6.18
N MET A 205 81.79 -2.86 -6.86
CA MET A 205 82.59 -3.96 -7.40
C MET A 205 83.60 -3.48 -8.45
N ARG A 206 83.20 -2.55 -9.33
CA ARG A 206 84.10 -1.93 -10.30
C ARG A 206 85.22 -1.16 -9.63
N ALA A 207 84.91 -0.35 -8.61
CA ALA A 207 85.92 0.38 -7.84
C ALA A 207 86.91 -0.55 -7.12
N ALA A 208 86.42 -1.66 -6.54
CA ALA A 208 87.26 -2.65 -5.90
C ALA A 208 88.20 -3.37 -6.90
N LEU A 209 87.70 -3.72 -8.08
CA LEU A 209 88.52 -4.29 -9.15
C LEU A 209 89.58 -3.31 -9.67
N ASP A 210 89.24 -2.02 -9.78
CA ASP A 210 90.19 -0.97 -10.18
C ASP A 210 91.28 -0.77 -9.10
N GLN A 211 90.94 -0.82 -7.80
CA GLN A 211 91.92 -0.81 -6.71
C GLN A 211 92.84 -2.02 -6.76
N GLN A 212 92.31 -3.24 -6.91
CA GLN A 212 93.13 -4.44 -7.04
C GLN A 212 94.05 -4.39 -8.26
N ARG A 213 93.60 -3.81 -9.38
CA ARG A 213 94.45 -3.56 -10.56
C ARG A 213 95.60 -2.61 -10.24
N GLN A 214 95.33 -1.50 -9.56
CA GLN A 214 96.37 -0.54 -9.17
C GLN A 214 97.40 -1.15 -8.21
N GLU A 215 96.94 -1.93 -7.22
CA GLU A 215 97.84 -2.65 -6.30
C GLU A 215 98.72 -3.67 -7.05
N LEU A 216 98.14 -4.44 -7.97
CA LEU A 216 98.89 -5.37 -8.81
C LEU A 216 99.90 -4.66 -9.71
N GLU A 217 99.54 -3.50 -10.27
CA GLU A 217 100.46 -2.66 -11.05
C GLU A 217 101.60 -2.10 -10.20
N GLU A 218 101.32 -1.66 -8.97
CA GLU A 218 102.35 -1.23 -8.03
C GLU A 218 103.30 -2.35 -7.64
N VAL A 219 102.78 -3.54 -7.33
CA VAL A 219 103.58 -4.72 -7.01
C VAL A 219 104.44 -5.11 -8.22
N LYS A 220 103.86 -5.10 -9.43
CA LYS A 220 104.60 -5.32 -10.68
C LYS A 220 105.72 -4.28 -10.87
N ARG A 221 105.46 -3.00 -10.58
CA ARG A 221 106.45 -1.91 -10.66
C ARG A 221 107.56 -2.06 -9.61
N ARG A 222 107.22 -2.46 -8.37
CA ARG A 222 108.19 -2.75 -7.31
C ARG A 222 109.08 -3.94 -7.68
N LEU A 223 108.49 -5.01 -8.22
CA LEU A 223 109.23 -6.16 -8.73
C LEU A 223 110.16 -5.76 -9.88
N GLN A 224 109.68 -5.00 -10.87
CA GLN A 224 110.51 -4.52 -11.97
C GLN A 224 111.68 -3.64 -11.51
N ASN A 225 111.51 -2.84 -10.45
CA ASN A 225 112.58 -2.03 -9.89
C ASN A 225 113.58 -2.81 -9.02
N MET A 226 113.18 -3.96 -8.44
CA MET A 226 114.11 -4.86 -7.72
C MET A 226 114.97 -5.71 -8.65
N PHE A 227 114.55 -5.91 -9.89
CA PHE A 227 115.30 -6.68 -10.91
C PHE A 227 116.12 -5.79 -11.86
N ARG A 228 116.49 -4.57 -11.43
CA ARG A 228 117.33 -3.63 -12.19
C ARG A 228 118.58 -3.24 -11.41
#